data_AF-A0AAC8Z0X3-F1
#
_entry.id   AF-A0AAC8Z0X3-F1
#
_cell.length_a   1.000
_cell.length_b   1.000
_cell.length_c   1.000
_cell.angle_alpha   90.00
_cell.angle_beta   90.00
_cell.angle_gamma   90.00
#
_symmetry.space_group_name_H-M   'P 1'
#
loop_
_entity.id
_entity.type
_entity.pdbx_description
1 polymer ?
#
loop_
_entity_poly.entity_id
_entity_poly.type
_entity_poly.pdbx_seq_one_letter_code
_entity_poly.pdbx_strand_id
1 'polypeptide(L)'
;MGAPVNHKRMKPKYSPVMNAAEKRHKARVKSLPCVGCGVVGRSDAHHTMLSFPAKRWRRDHEFLVPVCPDCHQGPNGIHGIGNEMTWCARNNVDVRAAETIRAESYAMGILS
;
A
#
# COMPACT_ATOMS: atom_id res chain seq x y z
N MET A 1 -15.00 -28.61 29.67
CA MET A 1 -13.63 -28.10 29.46
C MET A 1 -13.23 -28.44 28.02
N GLY A 2 -13.00 -27.44 27.16
CA GLY A 2 -12.63 -27.66 25.76
C GLY A 2 -11.17 -28.10 25.63
N ALA A 3 -10.87 -28.96 24.65
CA ALA A 3 -9.50 -29.39 24.36
C ALA A 3 -8.64 -28.17 23.93
N PRO A 4 -7.36 -28.11 24.34
CA PRO A 4 -6.47 -27.01 23.97
C PRO A 4 -6.23 -27.01 22.46
N VAL A 5 -6.55 -25.90 21.80
CA VAL A 5 -6.27 -25.71 20.37
C VAL A 5 -4.77 -25.51 20.17
N ASN A 6 -4.14 -26.46 19.47
CA ASN A 6 -2.73 -26.39 19.15
C ASN A 6 -2.55 -25.68 17.79
N HIS A 7 -2.21 -24.39 17.81
CA HIS A 7 -2.08 -23.54 16.61
C HIS A 7 -0.91 -23.91 15.66
N LYS A 8 -0.18 -25.01 15.92
CA LYS A 8 1.03 -25.45 15.17
C LYS A 8 0.82 -25.71 13.67
N ARG A 9 -0.41 -25.70 13.14
CA ARG A 9 -0.70 -25.90 11.71
C ARG A 9 -0.70 -24.62 10.88
N MET A 10 -0.79 -23.44 11.49
CA MET A 10 -0.94 -22.19 10.73
C MET A 10 0.42 -21.76 10.16
N LYS A 11 0.57 -21.81 8.84
CA LYS A 11 1.74 -21.26 8.16
C LYS A 11 1.81 -19.75 8.43
N PRO A 12 3.01 -19.19 8.70
CA PRO A 12 3.15 -17.75 8.85
C PRO A 12 2.67 -17.07 7.57
N LYS A 13 2.00 -15.94 7.74
CA LYS A 13 1.56 -15.12 6.62
C LYS A 13 2.78 -14.71 5.81
N TYR A 14 2.69 -14.81 4.49
CA TYR A 14 3.78 -14.43 3.59
C TYR A 14 4.16 -12.95 3.77
N SER A 15 5.47 -12.68 3.79
CA SER A 15 6.11 -11.38 4.03
C SER A 15 5.39 -10.54 5.09
N PRO A 16 5.38 -10.98 6.37
CA PRO A 16 4.67 -10.26 7.42
C PRO A 16 5.45 -9.02 7.89
N VAL A 17 6.75 -8.96 7.57
CA VAL A 17 7.68 -7.92 7.99
C VAL A 17 8.43 -7.42 6.77
N MET A 18 8.45 -6.09 6.58
CA MET A 18 9.20 -5.47 5.51
C MET A 18 10.71 -5.68 5.67
N ASN A 19 11.37 -6.08 4.59
CA ASN A 19 12.82 -6.11 4.45
C ASN A 19 13.39 -4.68 4.32
N ALA A 20 14.72 -4.55 4.23
CA ALA A 20 15.38 -3.24 4.17
C ALA A 20 15.04 -2.45 2.89
N ALA A 21 14.98 -3.10 1.74
CA ALA A 21 14.62 -2.47 0.47
C ALA A 21 13.16 -2.00 0.47
N GLU A 22 12.23 -2.84 0.93
CA GLU A 22 10.81 -2.50 1.10
C GLU A 22 10.61 -1.33 2.07
N LYS A 23 11.39 -1.26 3.17
CA LYS A 23 11.37 -0.13 4.10
C LYS A 23 11.82 1.17 3.43
N ARG A 24 12.90 1.14 2.63
CA ARG A 24 13.37 2.31 1.87
C ARG A 24 12.35 2.74 0.81
N HIS A 25 11.76 1.79 0.09
CA HIS A 25 10.68 2.04 -0.85
C HIS A 25 9.48 2.70 -0.16
N LYS A 26 9.02 2.15 0.98
CA LYS A 26 7.96 2.77 1.79
C LYS A 26 8.31 4.18 2.25
N ALA A 27 9.55 4.42 2.67
CA ALA A 27 9.99 5.75 3.08
C ALA A 27 9.94 6.75 1.90
N ARG A 28 10.37 6.33 0.71
CA ARG A 28 10.23 7.11 -0.53
C ARG A 28 8.76 7.39 -0.83
N VAL A 29 7.88 6.38 -0.77
CA VAL A 29 6.44 6.58 -1.02
C VAL A 29 5.89 7.67 -0.09
N LYS A 30 6.24 7.65 1.20
CA LYS A 30 5.79 8.67 2.16
C LYS A 30 6.28 10.09 1.86
N SER A 31 7.38 10.26 1.13
CA SER A 31 7.86 11.58 0.75
C SER A 31 7.18 12.15 -0.50
N LEU A 32 6.41 11.35 -1.24
CA LEU A 32 5.70 11.80 -2.44
C LEU A 32 4.40 12.56 -2.07
N PRO A 33 3.92 13.47 -2.94
CA PRO A 33 2.63 14.12 -2.77
C PRO A 33 1.48 13.10 -2.71
N CYS A 34 0.43 13.41 -1.95
CA CYS A 34 -0.76 12.57 -1.88
C CYS A 34 -1.37 12.40 -3.27
N VAL A 35 -1.58 11.17 -3.73
CA VAL A 35 -2.19 10.91 -5.05
C VAL A 35 -3.65 11.38 -5.11
N GLY A 36 -4.34 11.40 -3.97
CA GLY A 36 -5.75 11.78 -3.89
C GLY A 36 -6.01 13.28 -4.00
N CYS A 37 -5.21 14.11 -3.33
CA CYS A 37 -5.46 15.55 -3.21
C CYS A 37 -4.23 16.43 -3.48
N GLY A 38 -3.08 15.85 -3.79
CA GLY A 38 -1.84 16.56 -4.11
C GLY A 38 -1.09 17.14 -2.92
N VAL A 39 -1.61 17.04 -1.68
CA VAL A 39 -0.93 17.63 -0.52
C VAL A 39 0.47 17.03 -0.32
N VAL A 40 1.45 17.89 -0.08
CA VAL A 40 2.87 17.53 0.05
C VAL A 40 3.26 17.39 1.52
N GLY A 41 4.21 16.50 1.83
CA GLY A 41 4.87 16.44 3.13
C GLY A 41 4.11 15.73 4.26
N ARG A 42 2.89 15.25 4.01
CA ARG A 42 2.08 14.53 5.01
C ARG A 42 1.53 13.19 4.53
N SER A 43 2.14 12.59 3.50
CA SER A 43 1.70 11.30 2.97
C SER A 43 2.11 10.13 3.87
N ASP A 44 1.21 9.17 4.01
CA ASP A 44 1.51 7.82 4.45
C ASP A 44 1.46 6.86 3.25
N ALA A 45 1.99 5.65 3.42
CA ALA A 45 1.98 4.63 2.37
C ALA A 45 0.78 3.71 2.52
N HIS A 46 -0.09 3.69 1.52
CA HIS A 46 -1.24 2.79 1.44
C HIS A 46 -0.94 1.60 0.53
N HIS A 47 -1.15 0.38 1.02
CA HIS A 47 -1.16 -0.82 0.18
C HIS A 47 -2.38 -0.79 -0.71
N THR A 48 -2.19 -0.48 -1.99
CA THR A 48 -3.28 -0.64 -2.95
C THR A 48 -3.76 -2.08 -2.89
N MET A 49 -5.06 -2.30 -3.01
CA MET A 49 -5.73 -3.59 -3.03
C MET A 49 -6.05 -4.06 -4.44
N LEU A 50 -5.78 -3.21 -5.45
CA LEU A 50 -5.94 -3.57 -6.86
C LEU A 50 -4.94 -4.66 -7.28
N SER A 51 -5.33 -5.46 -8.26
CA SER A 51 -4.49 -6.50 -8.84
C SER A 51 -3.64 -5.92 -9.97
N PHE A 52 -2.38 -6.34 -10.02
CA PHE A 52 -1.43 -5.98 -11.06
C PHE A 52 -0.73 -7.26 -11.55
N PRO A 53 -0.32 -7.36 -12.83
CA PRO A 53 0.38 -8.55 -13.32
C PRO A 53 1.62 -8.91 -12.51
N ALA A 54 2.37 -7.91 -12.04
CA ALA A 54 3.57 -8.09 -11.22
C ALA A 54 3.28 -8.23 -9.71
N LYS A 55 2.03 -8.03 -9.26
CA LYS A 55 1.68 -8.08 -7.85
C LYS A 55 1.24 -9.48 -7.45
N ARG A 56 2.03 -10.09 -6.57
CA ARG A 56 1.81 -11.47 -6.15
C ARG A 56 0.76 -11.60 -5.04
N TRP A 57 0.63 -10.58 -4.19
CA TRP A 57 -0.23 -10.65 -3.00
C TRP A 57 -0.99 -9.35 -2.74
N ARG A 58 -2.14 -9.45 -2.05
CA ARG A 58 -3.00 -8.30 -1.79
C ARG A 58 -2.32 -7.15 -1.05
N ARG A 59 -1.44 -7.44 -0.07
CA ARG A 59 -0.69 -6.46 0.74
C ARG A 59 0.81 -6.49 0.45
N ASP A 60 1.14 -6.51 -0.83
CA ASP A 60 2.51 -6.50 -1.32
C ASP A 60 3.20 -5.17 -0.99
N HIS A 61 4.38 -5.25 -0.36
CA HIS A 61 5.11 -4.09 0.16
C HIS A 61 5.73 -3.20 -0.93
N GLU A 62 5.78 -3.67 -2.18
CA GLU A 62 6.23 -2.90 -3.34
C GLU A 62 5.09 -2.16 -4.06
N PHE A 63 3.83 -2.47 -3.72
CA PHE A 63 2.64 -1.85 -4.34
C PHE A 63 1.99 -0.90 -3.35
N LEU A 64 2.58 0.28 -3.23
CA LEU A 64 2.19 1.34 -2.31
C LEU A 64 1.87 2.63 -3.09
N VAL A 65 0.87 3.38 -2.62
CA VAL A 65 0.61 4.76 -3.08
C VAL A 65 0.70 5.77 -1.93
N PRO A 66 1.16 7.00 -2.20
CA PRO A 66 1.19 8.07 -1.22
C PRO A 66 -0.22 8.64 -0.99
N VAL A 67 -0.69 8.63 0.26
CA VAL A 67 -1.97 9.26 0.63
C VAL A 67 -1.86 9.97 1.96
N CYS A 68 -2.39 11.19 2.07
CA CYS A 68 -2.46 11.90 3.34
C CYS A 68 -3.47 11.23 4.30
N PRO A 69 -3.41 11.48 5.62
CA PRO A 69 -4.34 10.89 6.60
C PRO A 69 -5.82 11.03 6.22
N ASP A 70 -6.20 12.17 5.65
CA ASP A 70 -7.59 12.46 5.28
C ASP A 70 -8.05 11.58 4.09
N CYS A 71 -7.19 11.44 3.08
CA CYS A 71 -7.42 10.55 1.94
C CYS A 71 -7.22 9.07 2.28
N HIS A 72 -6.46 8.75 3.33
CA HIS A 72 -6.16 7.38 3.73
C HIS A 72 -7.25 6.81 4.64
N GLN A 73 -7.46 7.44 5.80
CA GLN A 73 -8.28 6.95 6.91
C GLN A 73 -9.50 7.83 7.19
N GLY A 74 -9.58 9.04 6.62
CA GLY A 74 -10.69 9.95 6.84
C GLY A 74 -12.04 9.37 6.35
N PRO A 75 -13.18 9.98 6.73
CA PRO A 75 -14.51 9.48 6.36
C PRO A 75 -14.72 9.33 4.84
N ASN A 76 -14.09 10.20 4.05
CA ASN A 76 -14.09 10.15 2.59
C ASN A 76 -12.78 9.54 2.01
N GLY A 77 -11.91 9.01 2.86
CA GLY A 77 -10.67 8.35 2.47
C GLY A 77 -10.89 6.91 2.00
N ILE A 78 -9.83 6.26 1.53
CA ILE A 78 -9.88 4.90 0.98
C ILE A 78 -10.45 3.91 2.01
N HIS A 79 -9.98 3.96 3.26
CA HIS A 79 -10.49 3.10 4.33
C HIS A 79 -11.87 3.52 4.82
N GLY A 80 -12.20 4.82 4.80
CA GLY A 80 -13.53 5.31 5.18
C GLY A 80 -14.63 4.88 4.21
N ILE A 81 -14.35 4.93 2.91
CA ILE A 81 -15.24 4.41 1.85
C ILE A 81 -15.26 2.88 1.87
N GLY A 82 -14.15 2.23 2.23
CA GLY A 82 -14.02 0.77 2.31
C GLY A 82 -13.90 0.08 0.94
N ASN A 83 -13.95 0.83 -0.16
CA ASN A 83 -13.78 0.36 -1.52
C ASN A 83 -12.85 1.30 -2.31
N GLU A 84 -11.65 0.83 -2.61
CA GLU A 84 -10.62 1.63 -3.29
C GLU A 84 -11.01 2.04 -4.70
N MET A 85 -11.69 1.18 -5.48
CA MET A 85 -12.17 1.55 -6.83
C MET A 85 -13.19 2.69 -6.78
N THR A 86 -14.08 2.67 -5.79
CA THR A 86 -15.08 3.73 -5.58
C THR A 86 -14.38 5.03 -5.18
N TRP A 87 -13.37 4.95 -4.30
CA TRP A 87 -12.54 6.10 -3.95
C TRP A 87 -11.80 6.69 -5.15
N CYS A 88 -11.18 5.84 -5.98
CA CYS A 88 -10.50 6.24 -7.21
C CYS A 88 -11.45 6.98 -8.17
N ALA A 89 -12.61 6.39 -8.44
CA ALA A 89 -13.62 6.99 -9.33
C ALA A 89 -14.12 8.34 -8.79
N ARG A 90 -14.38 8.44 -7.48
CA ARG A 90 -14.86 9.67 -6.84
C ARG A 90 -13.84 10.81 -6.87
N ASN A 91 -12.57 10.49 -6.67
CA ASN A 91 -11.49 11.49 -6.62
C ASN A 91 -10.85 11.73 -8.01
N ASN A 92 -11.30 11.01 -9.04
CA ASN A 92 -10.72 11.03 -10.39
C ASN A 92 -9.21 10.75 -10.39
N VAL A 93 -8.82 9.69 -9.67
CA VAL A 93 -7.42 9.28 -9.51
C VAL A 93 -7.25 7.81 -9.86
N ASP A 94 -6.04 7.44 -10.29
CA ASP A 94 -5.67 6.06 -10.56
C ASP A 94 -4.52 5.61 -9.66
N VAL A 95 -4.85 4.76 -8.69
CA VAL A 95 -3.86 4.13 -7.79
C VAL A 95 -2.99 3.09 -8.49
N ARG A 96 -3.19 2.83 -9.79
CA ARG A 96 -2.19 2.16 -10.63
C ARG A 96 -0.87 2.90 -10.72
N ALA A 97 -0.82 4.17 -10.28
CA ALA A 97 0.42 4.87 -9.96
C ALA A 97 1.41 4.04 -9.10
N ALA A 98 0.93 3.06 -8.31
CA ALA A 98 1.78 2.10 -7.61
C ALA A 98 2.78 1.38 -8.54
N GLU A 99 2.39 0.99 -9.75
CA GLU A 99 3.30 0.34 -10.72
C GLU A 99 4.42 1.28 -11.15
N THR A 100 4.07 2.54 -11.45
CA THR A 100 5.05 3.56 -11.82
C THR A 100 6.02 3.83 -10.69
N ILE A 101 5.52 4.06 -9.47
CA ILE A 101 6.33 4.32 -8.26
C ILE A 101 7.26 3.13 -7.96
N ARG A 102 6.76 1.90 -8.16
CA ARG A 102 7.55 0.68 -8.04
C ARG A 102 8.66 0.64 -9.10
N ALA A 103 8.32 0.82 -10.37
CA ALA A 103 9.28 0.83 -11.48
C ALA A 103 10.38 1.88 -11.29
N GLU A 104 10.02 3.08 -10.86
CA GLU A 104 10.98 4.14 -10.50
C GLU A 104 11.89 3.70 -9.34
N SER A 105 11.35 3.00 -8.35
CA SER A 105 12.15 2.51 -7.22
C SER A 105 13.15 1.43 -7.66
N TYR A 106 12.84 0.62 -8.67
CA TYR A 106 13.81 -0.28 -9.32
C TYR A 106 14.86 0.50 -10.10
N ALA A 107 14.45 1.50 -10.89
CA ALA A 107 15.37 2.34 -11.65
C ALA A 107 16.34 3.12 -10.75
N MET A 108 15.91 3.50 -9.55
CA MET A 108 16.72 4.15 -8.53
C MET A 108 17.58 3.17 -7.69
N GLY A 109 17.47 1.86 -7.91
CA GLY A 109 18.16 0.83 -7.12
C GLY A 109 17.71 0.74 -5.66
N ILE A 110 16.51 1.24 -5.34
CA ILE A 110 15.92 1.14 -3.99
C ILE A 110 15.39 -0.26 -3.75
N LEU A 111 14.66 -0.77 -4.75
CA LEU A 111 14.24 -2.17 -4.87
C LEU A 111 15.25 -2.91 -5.74
N SER A 112 15.36 -4.23 -5.52
CA SER A 112 16.31 -5.13 -6.17
C SER A 112 15.65 -6.46 -6.46
#